data_AF-A0A3R6XEN7-F1
#
_entry.id   AF-A0A3R6XEN7-F1
#
_cell.length_a   1.000
_cell.length_b   1.000
_cell.length_c   1.000
_cell.angle_alpha   90.00
_cell.angle_beta   90.00
_cell.angle_gamma   90.00
#
_symmetry.space_group_name_H-M   'P 1'
#
loop_
_entity.id
_entity.type
_entity.pdbx_description
1 polymer ?
#
loop_
_entity_poly.entity_id
_entity_poly.type
_entity_poly.pdbx_seq_one_letter_code
_entity_poly.pdbx_strand_id
1 'polypeptide(L)'
;YATIDPTTRSLDFVLLTSANFSKAAWGAVEKGGTQLKIRSYELGVLFLPNQSTKALRLLPDDREMNVVRFPLPFQWPPTPYDPRTDEPWTWDLARADVDVYGLTYSVD
;
A
#
# COMPACT_ATOMS: atom_id res chain seq x y z
N TYR A 1 -0.81 3.81 -0.39
CA TYR A 1 -1.27 3.57 -1.78
C TYR A 1 -0.49 4.47 -2.71
N ALA A 2 -0.09 3.99 -3.88
CA ALA A 2 0.59 4.80 -4.88
C ALA A 2 0.41 4.15 -6.26
N THR A 3 0.45 4.96 -7.31
CA THR A 3 0.69 4.50 -8.68
C THR A 3 2.18 4.43 -8.92
N ILE A 4 2.67 3.40 -9.59
CA ILE A 4 4.06 3.31 -10.03
C ILE A 4 4.06 2.86 -11.48
N ASP A 5 4.60 3.69 -12.38
CA ASP A 5 4.92 3.25 -13.74
C ASP A 5 6.09 2.25 -13.67
N PRO A 6 5.92 1.00 -14.15
CA PRO A 6 6.95 -0.02 -14.02
C PRO A 6 8.20 0.24 -14.87
N THR A 7 8.09 1.06 -15.93
CA THR A 7 9.19 1.39 -16.84
C THR A 7 9.94 2.64 -16.36
N THR A 8 9.21 3.72 -16.09
CA THR A 8 9.81 5.03 -15.77
C THR A 8 9.95 5.28 -14.27
N ARG A 9 9.31 4.47 -13.43
CA ARG A 9 9.24 4.64 -11.97
C ARG A 9 8.64 5.99 -11.54
N SER A 10 7.85 6.61 -12.42
CA SER A 10 7.06 7.79 -12.08
C SER A 10 5.87 7.41 -11.20
N LEU A 11 5.48 8.34 -10.35
CA LEU A 11 4.30 8.23 -9.50
C LEU A 11 3.33 9.35 -9.89
N ASP A 12 2.09 9.01 -10.24
CA ASP A 12 1.04 10.02 -10.44
C ASP A 12 0.54 10.56 -9.10
N PHE A 13 0.47 9.69 -8.08
CA PHE A 13 0.17 10.09 -6.71
C PHE A 13 0.82 9.15 -5.68
N VAL A 14 0.96 9.67 -4.46
CA VAL A 14 1.25 8.88 -3.26
C VAL A 14 0.24 9.24 -2.18
N LEU A 15 -0.37 8.24 -1.55
CA LEU A 15 -1.31 8.39 -0.45
C LEU A 15 -0.84 7.58 0.75
N LEU A 16 -0.46 8.28 1.81
CA LEU A 16 -0.16 7.70 3.12
C LEU A 16 -1.38 7.86 4.02
N THR A 17 -1.92 6.77 4.55
CA THR A 17 -3.20 6.81 5.29
C THR A 17 -3.31 5.66 6.30
N SER A 18 -4.16 5.85 7.32
CA SER A 18 -4.59 4.80 8.25
C SER A 18 -5.53 3.76 7.60
N ALA A 19 -6.14 4.08 6.46
CA ALA A 19 -7.13 3.24 5.81
C ALA A 19 -6.53 1.93 5.27
N ASN A 20 -6.79 0.82 5.96
CA ASN A 20 -6.55 -0.54 5.44
C ASN A 20 -7.46 -0.87 4.25
N PHE A 21 -7.20 -2.00 3.57
CA PHE A 21 -8.00 -2.46 2.44
C PHE A 21 -9.35 -3.04 2.88
N SER A 22 -10.30 -2.17 3.23
CA SER A 22 -11.63 -2.56 3.70
C SER A 22 -12.73 -1.59 3.25
N LYS A 23 -13.96 -2.11 3.13
CA LYS A 23 -15.15 -1.29 2.87
C LYS A 23 -15.50 -0.35 4.03
N ALA A 24 -15.11 -0.70 5.25
CA ALA A 24 -15.36 0.15 6.42
C ALA A 24 -14.55 1.46 6.33
N ALA A 25 -13.30 1.36 5.89
CA ALA A 25 -12.38 2.48 5.70
C ALA A 25 -12.68 3.29 4.43
N TRP A 26 -12.80 2.62 3.28
CA TRP A 26 -12.97 3.28 1.96
C TRP A 26 -14.41 3.62 1.58
N GLY A 27 -15.35 3.01 2.27
CA GLY A 27 -16.76 3.08 1.96
C GLY A 27 -17.22 2.07 0.92
N ALA A 28 -18.54 1.90 0.85
CA ALA A 28 -19.21 1.12 -0.18
C ALA A 28 -20.42 1.89 -0.72
N VAL A 29 -20.63 1.81 -2.03
CA VAL A 29 -21.80 2.40 -2.68
C VAL A 29 -23.04 1.54 -2.40
N GLU A 30 -24.09 2.15 -1.87
CA GLU A 30 -25.36 1.52 -1.49
C GLU A 30 -26.54 2.30 -2.12
N LYS A 31 -27.78 1.84 -1.85
CA LYS A 31 -29.05 2.48 -2.29
C LYS A 31 -29.05 2.88 -3.78
N GLY A 32 -28.75 1.92 -4.65
CA GLY A 32 -28.79 2.13 -6.10
C GLY A 32 -27.81 3.18 -6.62
N GLY A 33 -26.68 3.42 -5.93
CA GLY A 33 -25.67 4.38 -6.39
C GLY A 33 -25.73 5.74 -5.70
N THR A 34 -26.73 5.98 -4.86
CA THR A 34 -27.01 7.32 -4.29
C THR A 34 -26.37 7.57 -2.92
N GLN A 35 -25.79 6.54 -2.30
CA GLN A 35 -25.15 6.67 -0.99
C GLN A 35 -23.78 6.01 -0.98
N LEU A 36 -22.76 6.73 -0.51
CA LEU A 36 -21.48 6.15 -0.12
C LEU A 36 -21.46 5.99 1.41
N LYS A 37 -21.40 4.74 1.90
CA LYS A 37 -21.42 4.44 3.34
C LYS A 37 -20.02 4.08 3.85
N ILE A 38 -19.50 4.89 4.79
CA ILE A 38 -18.23 4.69 5.49
C ILE A 38 -18.53 4.32 6.96
N ARG A 39 -17.73 3.43 7.55
CA ARG A 39 -17.97 2.90 8.92
C ARG A 39 -16.84 3.17 9.90
N SER A 40 -15.71 3.72 9.44
CA SER A 40 -14.54 4.02 10.25
C SER A 40 -14.10 5.48 10.07
N TYR A 41 -13.45 6.03 11.08
CA TYR A 41 -12.72 7.30 10.96
C TYR A 41 -11.32 6.99 10.46
N GLU A 42 -10.95 7.56 9.32
CA GLU A 42 -9.65 7.37 8.69
C GLU A 42 -9.10 8.73 8.26
N LEU A 43 -7.78 8.87 8.25
CA LEU A 43 -7.12 10.08 7.76
C LEU A 43 -5.87 9.72 6.95
N GLY A 44 -5.51 10.59 6.01
CA GLY A 44 -4.31 10.43 5.21
C GLY A 44 -3.86 11.73 4.56
N VAL A 45 -2.66 11.69 4.00
CA VAL A 45 -2.05 12.78 3.24
C VAL A 45 -1.83 12.32 1.81
N LEU A 46 -2.38 13.08 0.86
CA LEU A 46 -2.23 12.86 -0.57
C LEU A 46 -1.15 13.79 -1.14
N PHE A 47 -0.14 13.20 -1.76
CA PHE A 47 0.92 13.90 -2.48
C PHE A 47 0.65 13.83 -3.97
N LEU A 48 0.62 14.99 -4.62
CA LEU A 48 0.37 15.15 -6.05
C LEU A 48 1.45 16.05 -6.67
N PRO A 49 1.83 15.82 -7.94
CA PRO A 49 2.51 16.83 -8.73
C PRO A 49 1.72 18.14 -8.76
N ASN A 50 2.43 19.27 -8.75
CA ASN A 50 1.87 20.61 -8.86
C ASN A 50 2.83 21.54 -9.62
N GLN A 51 2.53 22.84 -9.70
CA GLN A 51 3.36 23.79 -10.45
C GLN A 51 4.82 23.85 -9.96
N SER A 52 5.06 23.67 -8.65
CA SER A 52 6.39 23.66 -8.03
C SER A 52 7.02 22.27 -7.97
N THR A 53 6.22 21.21 -8.07
CA THR A 53 6.65 19.80 -8.07
C THR A 53 6.16 19.13 -9.34
N LYS A 54 7.00 19.13 -10.38
CA LYS A 54 6.60 18.65 -11.71
C LYS A 54 6.40 17.14 -11.79
N ALA A 55 7.08 16.38 -10.93
CA ALA A 55 6.98 14.93 -10.92
C ALA A 55 7.24 14.37 -9.52
N LEU A 56 6.65 13.20 -9.27
CA LEU A 56 6.97 12.32 -8.16
C LEU A 56 7.69 11.09 -8.73
N ARG A 57 8.82 10.69 -8.14
CA ARG A 57 9.61 9.53 -8.59
C ARG A 57 10.14 8.69 -7.44
N LEU A 58 10.44 7.42 -7.73
CA LEU A 58 11.18 6.54 -6.84
C LEU A 58 12.66 6.92 -6.72
N LEU A 59 13.27 6.66 -5.56
CA LEU A 59 14.73 6.67 -5.42
C LEU A 59 15.38 5.52 -6.21
N PRO A 60 16.64 5.63 -6.67
CA PRO A 60 17.54 6.78 -6.66
C PRO A 60 17.71 7.33 -8.09
N ASP A 61 16.82 8.22 -8.52
CA ASP A 61 16.97 8.87 -9.84
C ASP A 61 17.63 10.26 -9.68
N ASP A 62 18.55 10.55 -10.60
CA ASP A 62 19.57 11.61 -10.53
C ASP A 62 18.99 13.04 -10.47
N ARG A 63 19.87 14.04 -10.35
CA ARG A 63 19.67 15.44 -9.87
C ARG A 63 18.68 16.34 -10.64
N GLU A 64 17.53 15.85 -11.08
CA GLU A 64 16.45 16.67 -11.65
C GLU A 64 15.89 17.66 -10.60
N MET A 65 15.77 18.92 -11.02
CA MET A 65 15.18 20.00 -10.22
C MET A 65 13.65 19.96 -10.34
N ASN A 66 12.93 20.28 -9.26
CA ASN A 66 11.46 20.22 -9.17
C ASN A 66 10.84 18.81 -9.18
N VAL A 67 11.62 17.78 -8.83
CA VAL A 67 11.13 16.41 -8.60
C VAL A 67 11.14 16.12 -7.10
N VAL A 68 9.99 15.69 -6.57
CA VAL A 68 9.91 15.19 -5.18
C VAL A 68 10.11 13.67 -5.22
N ARG A 69 11.07 13.19 -4.46
CA ARG A 69 11.45 11.77 -4.41
C ARG A 69 10.74 11.11 -3.24
N PHE A 70 10.08 9.99 -3.50
CA PHE A 70 9.41 9.20 -2.47
C PHE A 70 10.23 7.96 -2.12
N PRO A 71 10.60 7.77 -0.84
CA PRO A 71 11.17 6.51 -0.39
C PRO A 71 10.05 5.47 -0.34
N LEU A 72 10.17 4.39 -1.11
CA LEU A 72 9.31 3.23 -0.90
C LEU A 72 9.82 2.43 0.30
N PRO A 73 8.95 2.08 1.25
CA PRO A 73 9.32 1.25 2.39
C PRO A 73 9.37 -0.25 2.04
N PHE A 74 9.28 -0.60 0.76
CA PHE A 74 9.28 -1.98 0.25
C PHE A 74 10.03 -2.06 -1.08
N GLN A 75 10.41 -3.28 -1.48
CA GLN A 75 11.09 -3.53 -2.74
C GLN A 75 10.12 -3.41 -3.93
N TRP A 76 10.58 -2.79 -5.02
CA TRP A 76 9.85 -2.67 -6.27
C TRP A 76 10.63 -3.29 -7.43
N PRO A 77 9.97 -4.06 -8.33
CA PRO A 77 8.56 -4.46 -8.30
C PRO A 77 8.24 -5.48 -7.19
N PRO A 78 6.98 -5.62 -6.77
CA PRO A 78 6.58 -6.64 -5.80
C PRO A 78 6.75 -8.03 -6.41
N THR A 79 7.24 -8.98 -5.62
CA THR A 79 7.32 -10.38 -6.03
C THR A 79 5.94 -11.04 -5.88
N PRO A 80 5.37 -11.62 -6.94
CA PRO A 80 4.14 -12.40 -6.83
C PRO A 80 4.34 -13.62 -5.93
N TYR A 81 3.30 -14.01 -5.21
CA TYR A 81 3.30 -15.22 -4.39
C TYR A 81 3.39 -16.47 -5.29
N ASP A 82 4.13 -17.50 -4.86
CA ASP A 82 4.03 -18.84 -5.44
C ASP A 82 2.79 -19.53 -4.85
N PRO A 83 1.73 -19.77 -5.64
CA PRO A 83 0.49 -20.35 -5.12
C PRO A 83 0.64 -21.80 -4.61
N ARG A 84 1.81 -22.43 -4.80
CA ARG A 84 2.10 -23.77 -4.29
C ARG A 84 2.69 -23.77 -2.88
N THR A 85 3.27 -22.66 -2.44
CA THR A 85 4.03 -22.58 -1.17
C THR A 85 3.65 -21.39 -0.32
N ASP A 86 3.25 -20.28 -0.92
CA ASP A 86 2.96 -19.04 -0.22
C ASP A 86 1.47 -18.95 0.11
N GLU A 87 1.19 -18.40 1.28
CA GLU A 87 -0.16 -18.06 1.70
C GLU A 87 -0.16 -16.75 2.48
N PRO A 88 -1.24 -15.95 2.41
CA PRO A 88 -1.34 -14.75 3.22
C PRO A 88 -1.36 -15.12 4.70
N TRP A 89 -0.68 -14.30 5.50
CA TRP A 89 -0.79 -14.39 6.94
C TRP A 89 -2.25 -14.26 7.39
N THR A 90 -2.70 -15.21 8.22
CA THR A 90 -4.03 -15.19 8.81
C THR A 90 -3.86 -15.41 10.31
N TRP A 91 -4.28 -14.42 11.10
CA TRP A 91 -3.99 -14.34 12.54
C TRP A 91 -4.77 -15.35 13.39
N ASP A 92 -5.83 -15.95 12.87
CA ASP A 92 -6.64 -16.95 13.58
C ASP A 92 -6.31 -18.39 13.16
N LEU A 93 -5.20 -18.59 12.42
CA LEU A 93 -4.72 -19.90 12.00
C LEU A 93 -3.41 -20.25 12.69
N ALA A 94 -3.40 -21.33 13.47
CA ALA A 94 -2.18 -21.84 14.08
C ALA A 94 -1.16 -22.30 13.02
N ARG A 95 0.13 -21.99 13.23
CA ARG A 95 1.24 -22.37 12.35
C ARG A 95 2.24 -23.21 13.13
N ALA A 96 2.50 -24.43 12.65
CA ALA A 96 3.46 -25.34 13.25
C ALA A 96 4.92 -25.03 12.88
N ASP A 97 5.14 -24.24 11.82
CA ASP A 97 6.46 -23.80 11.41
C ASP A 97 7.08 -22.89 12.47
N VAL A 98 8.38 -23.09 12.70
CA VAL A 98 9.14 -22.38 13.71
C VAL A 98 9.64 -21.05 13.13
N ASP A 99 9.39 -19.96 13.85
CA ASP A 99 9.82 -18.61 13.49
C ASP A 99 11.30 -18.35 13.78
N VAL A 100 11.75 -17.12 13.53
CA VAL A 100 13.14 -16.69 13.75
C VAL A 100 13.59 -16.73 15.21
N TYR A 101 12.66 -16.89 16.16
CA TYR A 101 12.92 -16.98 17.59
C TYR A 101 12.79 -18.40 18.14
N GLY A 102 12.51 -19.40 17.31
CA GLY A 102 12.33 -20.77 17.77
C GLY A 102 10.91 -21.07 18.27
N LEU A 103 9.92 -20.23 17.97
CA LEU A 103 8.55 -20.36 18.44
C LEU A 103 7.60 -20.71 17.29
N THR A 104 6.48 -21.36 17.63
CA THR A 104 5.37 -21.60 16.69
C THR A 104 4.24 -20.60 16.95
N TYR A 105 3.38 -20.37 15.96
CA TYR A 105 2.20 -19.52 16.16
C TYR A 105 1.02 -20.35 16.62
N SER A 106 0.66 -20.21 17.89
CA SER A 106 -0.55 -20.83 18.46
C SER A 106 -1.67 -19.79 18.54
N VAL A 107 -2.90 -20.25 18.39
CA VAL A 107 -4.11 -19.44 18.57
C VAL A 107 -4.74 -19.89 19.88
N ASP A 108 -4.93 -18.95 20.81
CA ASP A 108 -5.59 -19.18 22.10
C ASP A 108 -7.10 -19.35 21.96
#